data_AF-A0A7Y8CQ09-F1
#
_entry.id   AF-A0A7Y8CQ09-F1
#
_cell.length_a   1.000
_cell.length_b   1.000
_cell.length_c   1.000
_cell.angle_alpha   90.00
_cell.angle_beta   90.00
_cell.angle_gamma   90.00
#
_symmetry.space_group_name_H-M   'P 1'
#
loop_
_entity.id
_entity.type
_entity.pdbx_description
1 polymer ?
#
loop_
_entity_poly.entity_id
_entity_poly.type
_entity_poly.pdbx_seq_one_letter_code
_entity_poly.pdbx_strand_id
1 'polypeptide(L)'
;QHADVVVLTCSTLGPSIESIPPDVRVPILRADEALAATALGAGKKVVVLCAVETTLEPTSQLFHTAARRSNAVIDIQLVAGAWALFKAGDIDGYLAAIA
;
A
#
# COMPACT_ATOMS: atom_id res chain seq x y z
N GLN A 1 14.27 -14.48 19.09
CA GLN A 1 14.19 -14.77 17.64
C GLN A 1 14.81 -13.58 16.92
N HIS A 2 15.81 -13.78 16.07
CA HIS A 2 16.47 -12.70 15.31
C HIS A 2 16.13 -12.90 13.82
N ALA A 3 15.56 -11.87 13.19
CA ALA A 3 15.35 -11.80 11.75
C ALA A 3 16.39 -10.84 11.16
N ASP A 4 16.89 -11.14 9.95
CA ASP A 4 17.78 -10.24 9.22
C ASP A 4 17.03 -9.04 8.65
N VAL A 5 15.73 -9.20 8.35
CA VAL A 5 14.84 -8.17 7.82
C VAL A 5 13.38 -8.51 8.15
N VAL A 6 12.54 -7.48 8.26
CA VAL A 6 11.08 -7.61 8.33
C VAL A 6 10.47 -6.99 7.07
N VAL A 7 9.57 -7.72 6.40
CA VAL A 7 8.81 -7.17 5.27
C VAL A 7 7.37 -6.92 5.72
N LEU A 8 6.98 -5.65 5.73
CA LEU A 8 5.62 -5.23 6.03
C LEU A 8 4.79 -5.21 4.74
N THR A 9 3.87 -6.16 4.64
CA THR A 9 2.98 -6.33 3.48
C THR A 9 1.59 -5.71 3.68
N CYS A 10 1.25 -5.31 4.90
CA CYS A 10 -0.05 -4.71 5.22
C CYS A 10 0.05 -3.17 5.17
N SER A 11 -0.58 -2.55 4.18
CA SER A 11 -0.61 -1.09 4.05
C SER A 11 -1.40 -0.39 5.16
N THR A 12 -2.41 -1.06 5.76
CA THR A 12 -3.09 -0.54 6.96
C THR A 12 -2.14 -0.37 8.15
N LEU A 13 -1.17 -1.28 8.31
CA LEU A 13 -0.18 -1.23 9.40
C LEU A 13 1.04 -0.38 9.05
N GLY A 14 1.13 0.15 7.83
CA GLY A 14 2.22 0.99 7.35
C GLY A 14 2.63 2.07 8.35
N PRO A 15 1.72 2.94 8.82
CA PRO A 15 2.04 4.00 9.78
C PRO A 15 2.56 3.51 11.13
N SER A 16 2.27 2.27 11.52
CA SER A 16 2.71 1.73 12.81
C SER A 16 4.23 1.65 12.93
N ILE A 17 4.97 1.64 11.81
CA ILE A 17 6.44 1.66 11.84
C ILE A 17 7.00 2.92 12.51
N GLU A 18 6.27 4.03 12.49
CA GLU A 18 6.71 5.30 13.08
C GLU A 18 6.76 5.23 14.61
N SER A 19 6.05 4.27 15.21
CA SER A 19 6.07 4.01 16.65
C SER A 19 7.21 3.10 17.09
N ILE A 20 7.99 2.55 16.14
CA ILE A 20 9.07 1.62 16.43
C ILE A 20 10.29 2.42 16.91
N PRO A 21 10.87 2.07 18.07
CA PRO A 21 12.04 2.74 18.59
C PRO A 21 13.23 2.70 17.61
N PRO A 22 14.00 3.79 17.47
CA PRO A 22 15.12 3.86 16.53
C PRO A 22 16.29 2.93 16.89
N ASP A 23 16.33 2.38 18.10
CA ASP A 23 17.31 1.38 18.55
C ASP A 23 16.96 -0.05 18.11
N VAL A 24 15.79 -0.27 17.49
CA VAL A 24 15.48 -1.53 16.79
C VAL A 24 16.40 -1.67 15.58
N ARG A 25 17.29 -2.67 15.64
CA ARG A 25 18.35 -2.88 14.64
C ARG A 25 17.91 -3.63 13.39
N VAL A 26 16.74 -4.26 13.41
CA VAL A 26 16.26 -5.06 12.27
C VAL A 26 15.61 -4.12 11.24
N PRO A 27 16.11 -4.07 9.99
CA PRO A 27 15.52 -3.24 8.95
C PRO A 27 14.09 -3.68 8.62
N ILE A 28 13.22 -2.70 8.36
CA ILE A 28 11.83 -2.92 7.95
C ILE A 28 11.66 -2.42 6.52
N LEU A 29 11.27 -3.31 5.62
CA LEU A 29 10.96 -3.00 4.23
C LEU A 29 9.44 -2.98 4.04
N ARG A 30 8.96 -1.95 3.35
CA ARG A 30 7.53 -1.76 3.09
C ARG A 30 7.18 -2.07 1.64
N ALA A 31 6.25 -3.00 1.45
CA ALA A 31 5.80 -3.39 0.11
C ALA A 31 5.07 -2.25 -0.60
N ASP A 32 4.29 -1.46 0.14
CA ASP A 32 3.54 -0.31 -0.37
C ASP A 32 4.45 0.87 -0.76
N GLU A 33 5.54 1.10 -0.04
CA GLU A 33 6.58 2.08 -0.41
C GLU A 33 7.26 1.71 -1.73
N ALA A 34 7.63 0.44 -1.89
CA ALA A 34 8.20 -0.06 -3.14
C ALA A 34 7.21 0.09 -4.31
N LEU A 35 5.93 -0.26 -4.09
CA LEU A 35 4.87 -0.09 -5.09
C LEU A 35 4.71 1.37 -5.51
N ALA A 36 4.66 2.31 -4.56
CA ALA A 36 4.53 3.73 -4.85
C ALA A 36 5.71 4.25 -5.67
N ALA A 37 6.94 3.88 -5.32
CA ALA A 37 8.13 4.26 -6.07
C ALA A 37 8.10 3.72 -7.52
N THR A 38 7.73 2.45 -7.70
CA THR A 38 7.61 1.84 -9.03
C THR A 38 6.53 2.52 -9.87
N ALA A 39 5.34 2.73 -9.32
CA ALA A 39 4.22 3.34 -10.03
C ALA A 39 4.53 4.79 -10.47
N LEU A 40 5.15 5.58 -9.59
CA LEU A 40 5.55 6.96 -9.88
C LEU A 40 6.73 7.05 -10.86
N GLY A 41 7.59 6.03 -10.90
CA GLY A 41 8.64 5.92 -11.90
C GLY A 41 8.11 5.60 -13.30
N ALA A 42 6.96 4.91 -13.39
CA ALA A 42 6.34 4.54 -14.66
C ALA A 42 5.51 5.66 -15.29
N GLY A 43 4.98 6.61 -14.50
CA GLY A 43 4.14 7.68 -15.04
C GLY A 43 3.73 8.77 -14.04
N LYS A 44 3.12 9.83 -14.58
CA LYS A 44 2.67 11.02 -13.81
C LYS A 44 1.18 11.02 -13.46
N LYS A 45 0.43 9.99 -13.87
CA LYS A 45 -0.98 9.81 -13.52
C LYS A 45 -1.11 8.39 -12.99
N VAL A 46 -1.38 8.26 -11.70
CA VAL A 46 -1.45 6.96 -11.02
C VAL A 46 -2.81 6.85 -10.36
N VAL A 47 -3.55 5.79 -10.71
CA VAL A 47 -4.75 5.38 -9.98
C VAL A 47 -4.36 4.24 -9.05
N VAL A 48 -4.67 4.38 -7.77
CA VAL A 48 -4.40 3.38 -6.73
C VAL A 48 -5.73 2.78 -6.29
N LEU A 49 -5.87 1.47 -6.53
CA LEU A 49 -7.07 0.74 -6.15
C LEU A 49 -6.87 0.11 -4.76
N CYS A 50 -7.75 0.45 -3.83
CA CYS A 50 -7.81 -0.09 -2.47
C CYS A 50 -8.96 -1.09 -2.38
N ALA A 51 -8.67 -2.31 -1.90
CA ALA A 51 -9.70 -3.34 -1.75
C ALA A 51 -10.51 -3.20 -0.45
N VAL A 52 -9.96 -2.52 0.56
CA VAL A 52 -10.56 -2.38 1.90
C VAL A 52 -10.42 -0.94 2.41
N GLU A 53 -11.41 -0.47 3.16
CA GLU A 53 -11.52 0.92 3.62
C GLU A 53 -10.36 1.31 4.55
N THR A 54 -9.87 0.36 5.35
CA THR A 54 -8.79 0.59 6.32
C THR A 54 -7.45 0.93 5.67
N THR A 55 -7.30 0.75 4.35
CA THR A 55 -6.08 1.12 3.64
C THR A 55 -6.16 2.51 3.02
N LEU A 56 -7.35 3.12 2.89
CA LEU A 56 -7.54 4.36 2.13
C LEU A 56 -6.65 5.50 2.64
N GLU A 57 -6.76 5.82 3.93
CA GLU A 57 -5.98 6.91 4.54
C GLU A 57 -4.47 6.65 4.50
N PRO A 58 -3.93 5.52 5.01
CA PRO A 58 -2.48 5.30 5.00
C PRO A 58 -1.89 5.19 3.58
N THR A 59 -2.62 4.59 2.64
CA THR A 59 -2.17 4.51 1.25
C THR A 59 -2.20 5.88 0.57
N SER A 60 -3.24 6.69 0.81
CA SER A 60 -3.34 8.07 0.29
C SER A 60 -2.15 8.92 0.75
N GLN A 61 -1.88 8.94 2.05
CA GLN A 61 -0.77 9.69 2.63
C GLN A 61 0.59 9.27 2.04
N LEU A 62 0.82 7.96 1.91
CA LEU A 62 2.03 7.40 1.33
C LEU A 62 2.24 7.86 -0.12
N PHE A 63 1.25 7.63 -0.99
CA PHE A 63 1.38 7.96 -2.41
C PHE A 63 1.48 9.46 -2.66
N HIS A 64 0.70 10.29 -1.96
CA HIS A 64 0.83 11.74 -2.08
C HIS A 64 2.18 12.24 -1.59
N THR A 65 2.73 11.66 -0.53
CA THR A 65 4.08 12.00 -0.04
C THR A 65 5.15 11.64 -1.05
N ALA A 66 5.08 10.44 -1.64
CA ALA A 66 6.00 10.00 -2.69
C ALA A 66 5.89 10.88 -3.95
N ALA A 67 4.67 11.30 -4.32
CA ALA A 67 4.40 12.13 -5.51
C ALA A 67 4.91 13.58 -5.40
N ARG A 68 5.21 14.09 -4.19
CA ARG A 68 5.70 15.47 -4.00
C ARG A 68 6.96 15.78 -4.85
N ARG A 69 7.76 14.76 -5.15
CA ARG A 69 9.01 14.90 -5.92
C ARG A 69 8.81 14.74 -7.44
N SER A 70 7.68 14.20 -7.90
CA SER A 70 7.46 13.85 -9.32
C SER A 70 6.35 14.68 -9.99
N ASN A 71 5.64 15.52 -9.23
CA ASN A 71 4.48 16.29 -9.70
C ASN A 71 3.41 15.38 -10.36
N ALA A 72 3.31 14.15 -9.87
CA ALA A 72 2.34 13.17 -10.31
C ALA A 72 0.96 13.46 -9.71
N VAL A 73 -0.08 13.23 -10.50
CA VAL A 73 -1.48 13.25 -10.07
C VAL A 73 -1.83 11.85 -9.57
N ILE A 74 -2.30 11.77 -8.33
CA ILE A 74 -2.70 10.53 -7.67
C ILE A 74 -4.21 10.54 -7.48
N ASP A 75 -4.86 9.46 -7.89
CA ASP A 75 -6.26 9.18 -7.62
C ASP A 75 -6.36 7.90 -6.79
N ILE A 76 -6.99 7.97 -5.61
CA ILE A 76 -7.13 6.85 -4.69
C ILE A 76 -8.58 6.41 -4.71
N GLN A 77 -8.84 5.15 -5.06
CA GLN A 77 -10.21 4.63 -5.20
C GLN A 77 -10.42 3.36 -4.37
N LEU A 78 -11.55 3.30 -3.68
CA LEU A 78 -12.03 2.07 -3.07
C LEU A 78 -12.77 1.23 -4.11
N VAL A 79 -12.36 -0.03 -4.27
CA VAL A 79 -13.15 -1.02 -5.01
C VAL A 79 -14.10 -1.69 -4.02
N ALA A 80 -15.28 -1.10 -3.85
CA ALA A 80 -16.28 -1.57 -2.88
C ALA A 80 -16.62 -3.05 -3.13
N GLY A 81 -16.56 -3.86 -2.07
CA GLY A 81 -16.88 -5.30 -2.13
C GLY A 81 -15.72 -6.21 -2.55
N ALA A 82 -14.62 -5.70 -3.12
CA ALA A 82 -13.49 -6.52 -3.53
C ALA A 82 -12.91 -7.34 -2.37
N TRP A 83 -12.73 -6.72 -1.19
CA TRP A 83 -12.25 -7.45 -0.01
C TRP A 83 -13.20 -8.54 0.49
N ALA A 84 -14.52 -8.39 0.28
CA ALA A 84 -15.48 -9.43 0.65
C ALA A 84 -15.33 -10.67 -0.24
N LEU A 85 -15.15 -10.48 -1.55
CA LEU A 85 -14.89 -11.55 -2.51
C LEU A 85 -13.60 -12.30 -2.18
N PHE A 86 -12.52 -11.55 -1.92
CA PHE A 86 -11.24 -12.14 -1.51
C PHE A 86 -11.37 -13.00 -0.24
N LYS A 87 -12.04 -12.47 0.81
CA LYS A 87 -12.26 -13.23 2.06
C LYS A 87 -13.17 -14.43 1.89
N ALA A 88 -14.07 -14.42 0.91
CA ALA A 88 -14.92 -15.57 0.57
C ALA A 88 -14.18 -16.65 -0.22
N GLY A 89 -12.92 -16.41 -0.63
CA GLY A 89 -12.15 -17.29 -1.50
C GLY A 89 -12.56 -17.21 -2.98
N ASP A 90 -13.44 -16.27 -3.34
CA ASP A 90 -13.82 -15.99 -4.72
C ASP A 90 -12.75 -15.11 -5.38
N ILE A 91 -11.63 -15.75 -5.75
CA ILE A 91 -10.49 -15.07 -6.35
C ILE A 91 -10.82 -14.57 -7.76
N ASP A 92 -11.59 -15.33 -8.54
CA ASP A 92 -12.00 -14.91 -9.88
C ASP A 92 -12.90 -13.68 -9.82
N GLY A 93 -13.87 -13.67 -8.89
CA GLY A 93 -14.71 -12.50 -8.64
C GLY A 93 -13.91 -11.30 -8.13
N TYR A 94 -12.96 -11.53 -7.21
CA TYR A 94 -12.05 -10.47 -6.73
C TYR A 94 -11.25 -9.85 -7.88
N LEU A 95 -10.63 -10.68 -8.73
CA LEU A 95 -9.85 -10.22 -9.87
C LEU A 95 -10.70 -9.47 -10.89
N ALA A 96 -11.92 -9.95 -11.17
CA ALA A 96 -12.85 -9.27 -12.06
C ALA A 96 -13.31 -7.90 -11.50
N ALA A 97 -13.39 -7.75 -10.17
CA ALA A 97 -13.77 -6.49 -9.54
C ALA A 97 -12.67 -5.41 -9.61
N ILE A 98 -11.39 -5.81 -9.64
CA ILE A 98 -10.25 -4.88 -9.60
C ILE A 98 -9.56 -4.66 -10.96
N ALA A 99 -10.01 -5.34 -12.02
CA ALA A 99 -9.41 -5.32 -13.36
C ALA A 99 -9.91 -4.18 -14.25
#